data_AF-A0A843RVE2-F1
#
_entry.id   AF-A0A843RVE2-F1
#
_cell.length_a   1.000
_cell.length_b   1.000
_cell.length_c   1.000
_cell.angle_alpha   90.00
_cell.angle_beta   90.00
_cell.angle_gamma   90.00
#
_symmetry.space_group_name_H-M   'P 1'
#
loop_
_entity.id
_entity.type
_entity.pdbx_description
1 polymer ?
#
loop_
_entity_poly.entity_id
_entity_poly.type
_entity_poly.pdbx_seq_one_letter_code
_entity_poly.pdbx_strand_id
1 'polypeptide(L)'
;MRMPLRTMFVGLGLSTGALILATASAPRAAQTTVAVDDLIAQLSSADPAARVRAACELEDLGSRAAPAIPALVTLLADDASVDRRECHPEWHWGRADDDPTSPGREGAWALAGVGRAGYEALLGALEDPRWIARRHAAAGLGRFEDPAAIEPLQAVLKDQEPGVRESAVWALGAIEHPRAIPAVSAVLGDQDPRVRRQAAWALGSIEDIAAIDALARALSDPDADVREQVAWALGSIEDPSGIEPLVTAISDSDAKVRSQAAWALGSIEDRAGVPALIDALRDADPDVRKQGAWALGSIGDLQAQDALIVAAKDPAATVRRQAIWALGELDER
;
A
#
# COMPACT_ATOMS: atom_id res chain seq x y z
N MET A 1 28.75 -23.21 -12.39
CA MET A 1 29.26 -23.75 -13.68
C MET A 1 29.25 -25.29 -13.61
N ARG A 2 28.41 -25.94 -14.43
CA ARG A 2 28.41 -27.33 -14.94
C ARG A 2 28.80 -28.54 -14.03
N MET A 3 27.80 -29.40 -13.80
CA MET A 3 27.84 -30.90 -13.68
C MET A 3 28.58 -31.59 -14.87
N PRO A 4 28.79 -32.93 -14.98
CA PRO A 4 28.11 -34.08 -14.31
C PRO A 4 28.99 -35.33 -14.00
N LEU A 5 28.40 -36.39 -13.42
CA LEU A 5 28.65 -37.77 -13.88
C LEU A 5 27.50 -38.72 -13.49
N ARG A 6 26.94 -39.35 -14.54
CA ARG A 6 25.99 -40.47 -14.51
C ARG A 6 26.73 -41.76 -14.18
N THR A 7 26.06 -42.70 -13.52
CA THR A 7 26.37 -44.12 -13.69
C THR A 7 25.08 -44.94 -13.69
N MET A 8 24.89 -45.69 -14.77
CA MET A 8 23.83 -46.67 -14.99
C MET A 8 24.16 -47.97 -14.22
N PHE A 9 23.13 -48.63 -13.70
CA PHE A 9 23.13 -50.09 -13.57
C PHE A 9 21.77 -50.67 -14.03
N VAL A 10 21.86 -51.55 -15.02
CA VAL A 10 20.89 -52.56 -15.47
C VAL A 10 20.87 -53.64 -14.37
N GLY A 11 19.79 -54.19 -13.83
CA GLY A 11 18.54 -54.67 -14.42
C GLY A 11 18.51 -56.19 -14.25
N LEU A 12 17.50 -56.74 -13.56
CA LEU A 12 16.90 -58.08 -13.77
C LEU A 12 15.80 -58.29 -12.71
N GLY A 13 14.57 -58.41 -13.18
CA GLY A 13 13.39 -58.64 -12.35
C GLY A 13 13.07 -60.11 -12.14
N LEU A 14 12.03 -60.38 -11.36
CA LEU A 14 11.01 -61.38 -11.63
C LEU A 14 9.75 -61.06 -10.82
N SER A 15 8.62 -61.22 -11.51
CA SER A 15 7.25 -60.91 -11.14
C SER A 15 6.64 -61.92 -10.17
N THR A 16 5.87 -61.45 -9.19
CA THR A 16 4.62 -62.10 -8.76
C THR A 16 3.58 -61.02 -8.44
N GLY A 17 2.38 -61.18 -9.00
CA GLY A 17 1.33 -60.17 -8.96
C GLY A 17 0.51 -60.18 -7.67
N ALA A 18 -0.03 -59.00 -7.35
CA ALA A 18 -1.21 -58.84 -6.51
C ALA A 18 -2.08 -57.74 -7.10
N LEU A 19 -3.35 -58.10 -7.31
CA LEU A 19 -4.45 -57.29 -7.80
C LEU A 19 -4.70 -56.11 -6.83
N ILE A 20 -4.58 -54.87 -7.28
CA ILE A 20 -5.10 -53.71 -6.55
C ILE A 20 -6.18 -53.06 -7.41
N LEU A 21 -7.39 -53.07 -6.84
CA LEU A 21 -8.62 -52.50 -7.35
C LEU A 21 -8.49 -50.99 -7.58
N ALA A 22 -9.15 -50.54 -8.62
CA ALA A 22 -9.29 -49.15 -9.02
C ALA A 22 -9.88 -48.27 -7.90
N THR A 23 -9.27 -47.11 -7.69
CA THR A 23 -10.02 -45.89 -7.39
C THR A 23 -9.71 -44.92 -8.52
N ALA A 24 -10.60 -44.90 -9.50
CA ALA A 24 -10.70 -43.78 -10.42
C ALA A 24 -10.83 -42.52 -9.57
N SER A 25 -9.85 -41.63 -9.65
CA SER A 25 -9.95 -40.27 -9.15
C SER A 25 -11.20 -39.64 -9.76
N ALA A 26 -12.17 -39.35 -8.90
CA ALA A 26 -13.45 -38.77 -9.28
C ALA A 26 -13.23 -37.49 -10.10
N PRO A 27 -14.07 -37.23 -11.12
CA PRO A 27 -14.01 -35.97 -11.82
C PRO A 27 -14.31 -34.84 -10.81
N ARG A 28 -13.50 -33.79 -10.89
CA ARG A 28 -13.68 -32.49 -10.23
C ARG A 28 -15.17 -32.13 -10.28
N ALA A 29 -15.76 -31.93 -9.11
CA ALA A 29 -17.17 -31.55 -8.97
C ALA A 29 -17.51 -30.41 -9.93
N ALA A 30 -18.66 -30.53 -10.58
CA ALA A 30 -19.20 -29.56 -11.52
C ALA A 30 -19.15 -28.15 -10.93
N GLN A 31 -18.40 -27.25 -11.58
CA GLN A 31 -18.59 -25.82 -11.41
C GLN A 31 -19.97 -25.52 -11.98
N THR A 32 -20.98 -25.36 -11.12
CA THR A 32 -22.20 -24.64 -11.48
C THR A 32 -21.77 -23.27 -11.99
N THR A 33 -21.92 -23.03 -13.28
CA THR A 33 -21.80 -21.69 -13.84
C THR A 33 -22.91 -20.86 -13.22
N VAL A 34 -22.61 -20.10 -12.16
CA VAL A 34 -23.55 -19.11 -11.64
C VAL A 34 -23.88 -18.17 -12.80
N ALA A 35 -25.16 -17.98 -13.07
CA ALA A 35 -25.58 -17.10 -14.15
C ALA A 35 -25.32 -15.65 -13.73
N VAL A 36 -24.79 -14.83 -14.64
CA VAL A 36 -24.57 -13.39 -14.39
C VAL A 36 -25.87 -12.70 -13.96
N ASP A 37 -27.02 -13.12 -14.49
CA ASP A 37 -28.33 -12.60 -14.11
C ASP A 37 -28.69 -12.86 -12.64
N ASP A 38 -28.30 -14.01 -12.09
CA ASP A 38 -28.52 -14.33 -10.68
C ASP A 38 -27.67 -13.44 -9.77
N LEU A 39 -26.42 -13.18 -10.18
CA LEU A 39 -25.53 -12.25 -9.46
C LEU A 39 -26.05 -10.82 -9.52
N ILE A 40 -26.53 -10.37 -10.68
CA ILE A 40 -27.16 -9.06 -10.84
C ILE A 40 -28.36 -8.90 -9.89
N ALA A 41 -29.20 -9.93 -9.75
CA ALA A 41 -30.32 -9.90 -8.82
C ALA A 41 -29.83 -9.79 -7.36
N GLN A 42 -28.76 -10.51 -6.99
CA GLN A 42 -28.18 -10.45 -5.65
C GLN A 42 -27.57 -9.09 -5.28
N LEU A 43 -27.10 -8.31 -6.25
CA LEU A 43 -26.65 -6.93 -6.00
C LEU A 43 -27.73 -6.01 -5.44
N SER A 44 -29.02 -6.39 -5.55
CA SER A 44 -30.15 -5.66 -4.96
C SER A 44 -30.69 -6.31 -3.69
N SER A 45 -29.98 -7.30 -3.13
CA SER A 45 -30.36 -7.97 -1.88
C SER A 45 -30.47 -6.98 -0.72
N ALA A 46 -31.35 -7.24 0.24
CA ALA A 46 -31.40 -6.47 1.49
C ALA A 46 -30.16 -6.71 2.37
N ASP A 47 -29.53 -7.89 2.25
CA ASP A 47 -28.30 -8.26 2.97
C ASP A 47 -27.06 -7.65 2.30
N PRO A 48 -26.33 -6.73 2.96
CA PRO A 48 -25.09 -6.17 2.43
C PRO A 48 -24.01 -7.21 2.14
N ALA A 49 -23.93 -8.28 2.93
CA ALA A 49 -22.94 -9.34 2.71
C ALA A 49 -23.23 -10.12 1.42
N ALA A 50 -24.50 -10.35 1.10
CA ALA A 50 -24.90 -10.92 -0.19
C ALA A 50 -24.50 -10.03 -1.37
N ARG A 51 -24.64 -8.69 -1.25
CA ARG A 51 -24.22 -7.75 -2.30
C ARG A 51 -22.71 -7.76 -2.50
N VAL A 52 -21.94 -7.80 -1.41
CA VAL A 52 -20.47 -7.94 -1.41
C VAL A 52 -20.03 -9.23 -2.11
N ARG A 53 -20.58 -10.39 -1.70
CA ARG A 53 -20.25 -11.68 -2.33
C ARG A 53 -20.55 -11.69 -3.82
N ALA A 54 -21.71 -11.17 -4.22
CA ALA A 54 -22.09 -11.08 -5.62
C ALA A 54 -21.16 -10.16 -6.43
N ALA A 55 -20.73 -9.03 -5.88
CA ALA A 55 -19.76 -8.15 -6.54
C ALA A 55 -18.40 -8.85 -6.73
N CYS A 56 -17.91 -9.57 -5.72
CA CYS A 56 -16.65 -10.31 -5.81
C CYS A 56 -16.72 -11.48 -6.82
N GLU A 57 -17.84 -12.22 -6.87
CA GLU A 57 -18.03 -13.23 -7.93
C GLU A 57 -18.09 -12.59 -9.32
N LEU A 58 -18.68 -11.39 -9.47
CA LEU A 58 -18.68 -10.65 -10.74
C LEU A 58 -17.27 -10.18 -11.14
N GLU A 59 -16.43 -9.80 -10.17
CA GLU A 59 -15.02 -9.48 -10.42
C GLU A 59 -14.27 -10.70 -10.98
N ASP A 60 -14.42 -11.87 -10.35
CA ASP A 60 -13.79 -13.13 -10.80
C ASP A 60 -14.22 -13.54 -12.23
N LEU A 61 -15.42 -13.14 -12.64
CA LEU A 61 -15.92 -13.37 -14.01
C LEU A 61 -15.29 -12.43 -15.06
N GLY A 62 -14.69 -11.32 -14.62
CA GLY A 62 -14.04 -10.32 -15.46
C GLY A 62 -14.97 -9.77 -16.56
N SER A 63 -14.51 -9.77 -17.81
CA SER A 63 -15.27 -9.22 -18.96
C SER A 63 -16.65 -9.88 -19.19
N ARG A 64 -16.87 -11.11 -18.69
CA ARG A 64 -18.17 -11.78 -18.76
C ARG A 64 -19.23 -11.10 -17.89
N ALA A 65 -18.83 -10.33 -16.89
CA ALA A 65 -19.72 -9.55 -16.04
C ALA A 65 -20.14 -8.20 -16.66
N ALA A 66 -19.80 -7.91 -17.92
CA ALA A 66 -20.22 -6.68 -18.60
C ALA A 66 -21.75 -6.38 -18.54
N PRO A 67 -22.67 -7.36 -18.60
CA PRO A 67 -24.10 -7.11 -18.40
C PRO A 67 -24.46 -6.54 -17.02
N ALA A 68 -23.60 -6.74 -16.00
CA ALA A 68 -23.82 -6.26 -14.64
C ALA A 68 -23.40 -4.79 -14.42
N ILE A 69 -22.75 -4.14 -15.39
CA ILE A 69 -22.24 -2.76 -15.26
C ILE A 69 -23.31 -1.80 -14.70
N PRO A 70 -24.55 -1.72 -15.20
CA PRO A 70 -25.54 -0.78 -14.66
C PRO A 70 -25.88 -1.02 -13.19
N ALA A 71 -25.95 -2.28 -12.77
CA ALA A 71 -26.21 -2.67 -11.40
C ALA A 71 -25.01 -2.36 -10.50
N LEU A 72 -23.79 -2.63 -10.97
CA LEU A 72 -22.54 -2.30 -10.26
C LEU A 72 -22.37 -0.78 -10.08
N VAL A 73 -22.69 0.03 -11.10
CA VAL A 73 -22.69 1.50 -11.00
C VAL A 73 -23.68 1.98 -9.94
N THR A 74 -24.86 1.36 -9.85
CA THR A 74 -25.84 1.68 -8.80
C THR A 74 -25.30 1.33 -7.42
N LEU A 75 -24.62 0.18 -7.30
CA LEU A 75 -24.02 -0.33 -6.08
C LEU A 75 -22.91 0.57 -5.54
N LEU A 76 -22.24 1.35 -6.39
CA LEU A 76 -21.17 2.28 -5.96
C LEU A 76 -21.61 3.22 -4.84
N ALA A 77 -22.89 3.53 -4.68
CA ALA A 77 -23.36 4.40 -3.59
C ALA A 77 -23.64 3.68 -2.26
N ASP A 78 -23.31 2.40 -2.16
CA ASP A 78 -23.58 1.56 -0.99
C ASP A 78 -22.35 1.42 -0.09
N ASP A 79 -22.36 2.13 1.04
CA ASP A 79 -21.27 2.13 2.02
C ASP A 79 -21.58 1.27 3.26
N ALA A 80 -22.46 0.27 3.13
CA ALA A 80 -22.74 -0.63 4.23
C ALA A 80 -21.45 -1.37 4.65
N SER A 81 -21.08 -1.25 5.93
CA SER A 81 -19.91 -1.92 6.49
C SER A 81 -20.14 -3.43 6.54
N VAL A 82 -19.25 -4.19 5.89
CA VAL A 82 -19.27 -5.66 5.83
C VAL A 82 -17.89 -6.18 6.21
N ASP A 83 -17.85 -7.32 6.91
CA ASP A 83 -16.58 -8.01 7.19
C ASP A 83 -15.93 -8.42 5.86
N ARG A 84 -14.67 -7.99 5.66
CA ARG A 84 -13.93 -8.23 4.42
C ARG A 84 -13.77 -9.72 4.09
N ARG A 85 -13.84 -10.61 5.09
CA ARG A 85 -13.73 -12.07 4.92
C ARG A 85 -14.85 -12.66 4.07
N GLU A 86 -15.92 -11.91 3.84
CA GLU A 86 -17.00 -12.30 2.93
C GLU A 86 -16.53 -12.40 1.47
N CYS A 87 -15.53 -11.61 1.07
CA CYS A 87 -14.85 -11.76 -0.22
C CYS A 87 -13.58 -12.62 -0.03
N HIS A 88 -13.59 -13.80 -0.63
CA HIS A 88 -12.51 -14.80 -0.58
C HIS A 88 -12.25 -15.39 0.82
N PRO A 89 -13.13 -16.29 1.29
CA PRO A 89 -13.02 -16.94 2.60
C PRO A 89 -11.82 -17.90 2.75
N GLU A 90 -10.95 -18.07 1.74
CA GLU A 90 -9.77 -18.95 1.79
C GLU A 90 -8.43 -18.20 1.94
N TRP A 91 -8.42 -16.86 1.86
CA TRP A 91 -7.20 -16.05 1.96
C TRP A 91 -6.93 -15.68 3.43
N HIS A 92 -6.11 -16.49 4.11
CA HIS A 92 -5.83 -16.36 5.53
C HIS A 92 -4.35 -16.11 5.86
N TRP A 93 -3.74 -15.01 5.41
CA TRP A 93 -2.44 -14.61 5.97
C TRP A 93 -2.25 -13.09 6.06
N GLY A 94 -2.36 -12.56 7.29
CA GLY A 94 -1.40 -11.62 7.85
C GLY A 94 -1.25 -10.22 7.24
N ARG A 95 -2.34 -9.51 6.91
CA ARG A 95 -2.31 -8.04 6.82
C ARG A 95 -3.04 -7.42 8.01
N ALA A 96 -2.44 -6.38 8.57
CA ALA A 96 -2.93 -5.65 9.75
C ALA A 96 -4.16 -4.75 9.48
N ASP A 97 -4.78 -4.88 8.31
CA ASP A 97 -5.95 -4.09 7.90
C ASP A 97 -7.21 -4.95 8.01
N ASP A 98 -7.67 -5.19 9.25
CA ASP A 98 -9.02 -5.68 9.59
C ASP A 98 -10.11 -4.61 9.30
N ASP A 99 -9.88 -3.71 8.33
CA ASP A 99 -10.84 -2.68 7.95
C ASP A 99 -12.02 -3.32 7.19
N PRO A 100 -13.28 -2.96 7.55
CA PRO A 100 -14.45 -3.47 6.86
C PRO A 100 -14.45 -3.03 5.39
N THR A 101 -15.03 -3.86 4.52
CA THR A 101 -15.33 -3.48 3.14
C THR A 101 -16.76 -2.97 3.00
N SER A 102 -17.13 -2.52 1.80
CA SER A 102 -18.49 -2.14 1.47
C SER A 102 -18.92 -2.65 0.09
N PRO A 103 -20.22 -2.89 -0.15
CA PRO A 103 -20.69 -3.29 -1.47
C PRO A 103 -20.26 -2.32 -2.58
N GLY A 104 -20.24 -1.01 -2.32
CA GLY A 104 -19.79 -0.02 -3.29
C GLY A 104 -18.30 -0.14 -3.65
N ARG A 105 -17.45 -0.49 -2.69
CA ARG A 105 -16.02 -0.74 -2.94
C ARG A 105 -15.80 -1.97 -3.81
N GLU A 106 -16.44 -3.09 -3.44
CA GLU A 106 -16.36 -4.33 -4.23
C GLU A 106 -16.99 -4.14 -5.61
N GLY A 107 -18.06 -3.34 -5.70
CA GLY A 107 -18.67 -2.96 -6.97
C GLY A 107 -17.71 -2.19 -7.89
N ALA A 108 -16.89 -1.30 -7.33
CA ALA A 108 -15.86 -0.59 -8.07
C ALA A 108 -14.74 -1.54 -8.57
N TRP A 109 -14.35 -2.52 -7.76
CA TRP A 109 -13.39 -3.54 -8.17
C TRP A 109 -13.93 -4.50 -9.22
N ALA A 110 -15.20 -4.90 -9.10
CA ALA A 110 -15.87 -5.68 -10.13
C ALA A 110 -15.94 -4.92 -11.46
N LEU A 111 -16.25 -3.61 -11.44
CA LEU A 111 -16.17 -2.76 -12.64
C LEU A 111 -14.75 -2.72 -13.19
N ALA A 112 -13.73 -2.65 -12.34
CA ALA A 112 -12.34 -2.73 -12.80
C ALA A 112 -12.03 -4.09 -13.47
N GLY A 113 -12.47 -5.20 -12.89
CA GLY A 113 -12.34 -6.55 -13.43
C GLY A 113 -13.04 -6.76 -14.78
N VAL A 114 -14.14 -6.05 -15.03
CA VAL A 114 -14.84 -6.05 -16.34
C VAL A 114 -13.97 -5.47 -17.46
N GLY A 115 -13.00 -4.60 -17.14
CA GLY A 115 -12.07 -3.99 -18.09
C GLY A 115 -12.60 -2.68 -18.68
N ARG A 116 -12.34 -2.42 -19.97
CA ARG A 116 -12.61 -1.11 -20.62
C ARG A 116 -14.04 -0.60 -20.41
N ALA A 117 -15.05 -1.45 -20.53
CA ALA A 117 -16.43 -1.02 -20.36
C ALA A 117 -16.72 -0.58 -18.91
N GLY A 118 -16.08 -1.23 -17.93
CA GLY A 118 -16.15 -0.81 -16.53
C GLY A 118 -15.33 0.44 -16.25
N TYR A 119 -14.17 0.62 -16.91
CA TYR A 119 -13.41 1.87 -16.88
C TYR A 119 -14.25 3.07 -17.32
N GLU A 120 -14.93 2.96 -18.47
CA GLU A 120 -15.82 4.00 -18.99
C GLU A 120 -17.00 4.28 -18.03
N ALA A 121 -17.54 3.24 -17.40
CA ALA A 121 -18.59 3.38 -16.41
C ALA A 121 -18.12 4.11 -15.14
N LEU A 122 -16.90 3.81 -14.66
CA LEU A 122 -16.30 4.47 -13.51
C LEU A 122 -15.99 5.95 -13.80
N LEU A 123 -15.52 6.28 -15.01
CA LEU A 123 -15.36 7.67 -15.43
C LEU A 123 -16.69 8.44 -15.37
N GLY A 124 -17.79 7.84 -15.84
CA GLY A 124 -19.12 8.45 -15.72
C GLY A 124 -19.58 8.59 -14.26
N ALA A 125 -19.24 7.63 -13.40
CA ALA A 125 -19.61 7.64 -11.99
C ALA A 125 -18.83 8.68 -11.15
N LEU A 126 -17.75 9.27 -11.68
CA LEU A 126 -17.09 10.42 -11.04
C LEU A 126 -18.00 11.65 -10.93
N GLU A 127 -19.07 11.74 -11.72
CA GLU A 127 -20.04 12.84 -11.68
C GLU A 127 -21.35 12.47 -10.96
N ASP A 128 -21.41 11.30 -10.30
CA ASP A 128 -22.63 10.85 -9.61
C ASP A 128 -23.05 11.86 -8.52
N PRO A 129 -24.36 12.19 -8.40
CA PRO A 129 -24.84 13.10 -7.37
C PRO A 129 -24.51 12.62 -5.93
N ARG A 130 -24.37 11.31 -5.73
CA ARG A 130 -24.03 10.70 -4.44
C ARG A 130 -22.52 10.64 -4.31
N TRP A 131 -21.99 11.32 -3.29
CA TRP A 131 -20.55 11.37 -3.07
C TRP A 131 -19.91 10.01 -2.80
N ILE A 132 -20.65 9.08 -2.18
CA ILE A 132 -20.20 7.70 -1.94
C ILE A 132 -19.85 7.03 -3.27
N ALA A 133 -20.70 7.18 -4.29
CA ALA A 133 -20.44 6.64 -5.62
C ALA A 133 -19.21 7.27 -6.27
N ARG A 134 -19.05 8.59 -6.19
CA ARG A 134 -17.86 9.28 -6.71
C ARG A 134 -16.57 8.79 -6.03
N ARG A 135 -16.62 8.60 -4.71
CA ARG A 135 -15.50 8.07 -3.91
C ARG A 135 -15.08 6.68 -4.40
N HIS A 136 -16.04 5.76 -4.50
CA HIS A 136 -15.76 4.40 -4.97
C HIS A 136 -15.36 4.36 -6.45
N ALA A 137 -15.91 5.24 -7.29
CA ALA A 137 -15.52 5.40 -8.68
C ALA A 137 -14.05 5.81 -8.81
N ALA A 138 -13.62 6.81 -8.05
CA ALA A 138 -12.22 7.25 -8.01
C ALA A 138 -11.29 6.11 -7.57
N ALA A 139 -11.64 5.39 -6.49
CA ALA A 139 -10.88 4.23 -6.04
C ALA A 139 -10.82 3.10 -7.10
N GLY A 140 -11.92 2.84 -7.81
CA GLY A 140 -11.97 1.87 -8.90
C GLY A 140 -11.05 2.23 -10.06
N LEU A 141 -10.96 3.51 -10.43
CA LEU A 141 -10.07 3.98 -11.50
C LEU A 141 -8.59 3.79 -11.15
N GLY A 142 -8.21 3.96 -9.88
CA GLY A 142 -6.84 3.72 -9.41
C GLY A 142 -6.36 2.30 -9.67
N ARG A 143 -7.25 1.30 -9.61
CA ARG A 143 -6.94 -0.12 -9.85
C ARG A 143 -6.50 -0.43 -11.28
N PHE A 144 -6.82 0.43 -12.24
CA PHE A 144 -6.35 0.26 -13.61
C PHE A 144 -4.89 0.66 -13.79
N GLU A 145 -4.35 1.47 -12.87
CA GLU A 145 -2.99 2.02 -12.97
C GLU A 145 -2.76 2.74 -14.32
N ASP A 146 -3.84 3.26 -14.92
CA ASP A 146 -3.84 3.86 -16.26
C ASP A 146 -3.64 5.39 -16.16
N PRO A 147 -2.54 5.94 -16.71
CA PRO A 147 -2.30 7.38 -16.74
C PRO A 147 -3.37 8.22 -17.44
N ALA A 148 -4.24 7.60 -18.25
CA ALA A 148 -5.41 8.27 -18.82
C ALA A 148 -6.42 8.73 -17.75
N ALA A 149 -6.44 8.10 -16.57
CA ALA A 149 -7.32 8.48 -15.47
C ALA A 149 -6.85 9.74 -14.72
N ILE A 150 -5.62 10.21 -14.95
CA ILE A 150 -5.03 11.34 -14.20
C ILE A 150 -5.86 12.61 -14.37
N GLU A 151 -6.20 13.00 -15.59
CA GLU A 151 -6.97 14.24 -15.84
C GLU A 151 -8.38 14.19 -15.22
N PRO A 152 -9.16 13.10 -15.41
CA PRO A 152 -10.41 12.91 -14.67
C PRO A 152 -10.26 12.98 -13.16
N LEU A 153 -9.29 12.27 -12.57
CA LEU A 153 -9.05 12.25 -11.12
C LEU A 153 -8.61 13.62 -10.58
N GLN A 154 -7.84 14.38 -11.37
CA GLN A 154 -7.45 15.75 -11.02
C GLN A 154 -8.67 16.68 -10.87
N ALA A 155 -9.73 16.49 -11.67
CA ALA A 155 -10.95 17.26 -11.50
C ALA A 155 -11.65 16.94 -10.17
N VAL A 156 -11.60 15.67 -9.74
CA VAL A 156 -12.21 15.17 -8.49
C VAL A 156 -11.49 15.70 -7.24
N LEU A 157 -10.23 16.14 -7.35
CA LEU A 157 -9.51 16.79 -6.23
C LEU A 157 -10.18 18.08 -5.73
N LYS A 158 -11.18 18.61 -6.44
CA LYS A 158 -11.96 19.79 -6.03
C LYS A 158 -13.33 19.43 -5.43
N ASP A 159 -13.59 18.15 -5.20
CA ASP A 159 -14.86 17.70 -4.61
C ASP A 159 -15.07 18.30 -3.22
N GLN A 160 -16.33 18.57 -2.88
CA GLN A 160 -16.68 19.12 -1.56
C GLN A 160 -16.41 18.11 -0.44
N GLU A 161 -16.57 16.82 -0.74
CA GLU A 161 -16.44 15.76 0.25
C GLU A 161 -15.00 15.30 0.40
N PRO A 162 -14.40 15.38 1.61
CA PRO A 162 -13.01 15.02 1.82
C PRO A 162 -12.71 13.55 1.49
N GLY A 163 -13.67 12.64 1.74
CA GLY A 163 -13.48 11.22 1.39
C GLY A 163 -13.36 10.97 -0.11
N VAL A 164 -14.02 11.80 -0.93
CA VAL A 164 -13.92 11.73 -2.40
C VAL A 164 -12.54 12.24 -2.84
N ARG A 165 -12.10 13.37 -2.29
CA ARG A 165 -10.75 13.92 -2.55
C ARG A 165 -9.66 12.93 -2.15
N GLU A 166 -9.75 12.37 -0.94
CA GLU A 166 -8.85 11.34 -0.42
C GLU A 166 -8.74 10.14 -1.37
N SER A 167 -9.87 9.61 -1.84
CA SER A 167 -9.88 8.47 -2.77
C SER A 167 -9.30 8.82 -4.15
N ALA A 168 -9.51 10.04 -4.64
CA ALA A 168 -8.88 10.50 -5.88
C ALA A 168 -7.36 10.65 -5.73
N VAL A 169 -6.88 11.14 -4.59
CA VAL A 169 -5.45 11.22 -4.29
C VAL A 169 -4.84 9.81 -4.17
N TRP A 170 -5.52 8.89 -3.48
CA TRP A 170 -5.09 7.49 -3.40
C TRP A 170 -4.95 6.89 -4.80
N ALA A 171 -5.95 7.10 -5.68
CA ALA A 171 -5.93 6.60 -7.04
C ALA A 171 -4.78 7.21 -7.88
N LEU A 172 -4.51 8.51 -7.71
CA LEU A 172 -3.36 9.17 -8.37
C LEU A 172 -2.01 8.62 -7.88
N GLY A 173 -1.89 8.28 -6.60
CA GLY A 173 -0.72 7.60 -6.05
C GLY A 173 -0.56 6.19 -6.59
N ALA A 174 -1.64 5.40 -6.66
CA ALA A 174 -1.63 4.04 -7.20
C ALA A 174 -1.30 3.97 -8.69
N ILE A 175 -1.54 5.05 -9.45
CA ILE A 175 -1.12 5.15 -10.86
C ILE A 175 0.41 5.33 -10.99
N GLU A 176 1.09 5.76 -9.92
CA GLU A 176 2.56 5.88 -9.84
C GLU A 176 3.20 6.67 -10.99
N HIS A 177 2.48 7.65 -11.55
CA HIS A 177 2.95 8.43 -12.70
C HIS A 177 3.31 9.87 -12.32
N PRO A 178 4.51 10.37 -12.71
CA PRO A 178 4.96 11.73 -12.41
C PRO A 178 4.05 12.88 -12.86
N ARG A 179 3.15 12.66 -13.84
CA ARG A 179 2.16 13.66 -14.28
C ARG A 179 1.17 14.02 -13.18
N ALA A 180 0.99 13.16 -12.18
CA ALA A 180 0.14 13.43 -11.03
C ALA A 180 0.79 14.40 -10.02
N ILE A 181 2.13 14.49 -9.97
CA ILE A 181 2.87 15.22 -8.93
C ILE A 181 2.39 16.67 -8.75
N PRO A 182 2.22 17.50 -9.81
CA PRO A 182 1.80 18.89 -9.60
C PRO A 182 0.43 19.00 -8.93
N ALA A 183 -0.50 18.12 -9.29
CA ALA A 183 -1.83 18.11 -8.72
C ALA A 183 -1.84 17.58 -7.28
N VAL A 184 -1.15 16.45 -7.02
CA VAL A 184 -1.05 15.88 -5.68
C VAL A 184 -0.29 16.80 -4.72
N SER A 185 0.77 17.47 -5.20
CA SER A 185 1.51 18.47 -4.42
C SER A 185 0.65 19.65 -3.95
N ALA A 186 -0.34 20.06 -4.74
CA ALA A 186 -1.29 21.09 -4.33
C ALA A 186 -2.21 20.61 -3.19
N VAL A 187 -2.50 19.31 -3.13
CA VAL A 187 -3.37 18.69 -2.12
C VAL A 187 -2.69 18.58 -0.74
N LEU A 188 -1.36 18.71 -0.66
CA LEU A 188 -0.67 18.93 0.62
C LEU A 188 -1.14 20.20 1.36
N GLY A 189 -1.91 21.08 0.73
CA GLY A 189 -2.57 22.23 1.35
C GLY A 189 -4.07 22.04 1.66
N ASP A 190 -4.60 20.81 1.58
CA ASP A 190 -6.03 20.53 1.82
C ASP A 190 -6.48 20.89 3.25
N GLN A 191 -7.75 21.25 3.41
CA GLN A 191 -8.32 21.57 4.72
C GLN A 191 -8.39 20.35 5.65
N ASP A 192 -8.62 19.15 5.10
CA ASP A 192 -8.72 17.91 5.89
C ASP A 192 -7.33 17.26 6.03
N PRO A 193 -6.83 17.03 7.26
CA PRO A 193 -5.53 16.40 7.49
C PRO A 193 -5.43 14.98 6.90
N ARG A 194 -6.53 14.23 6.81
CA ARG A 194 -6.52 12.89 6.20
C ARG A 194 -6.20 12.97 4.71
N VAL A 195 -6.74 13.98 4.02
CA VAL A 195 -6.48 14.24 2.61
C VAL A 195 -5.03 14.68 2.39
N ARG A 196 -4.50 15.56 3.27
CA ARG A 196 -3.08 15.97 3.23
C ARG A 196 -2.12 14.80 3.45
N ARG A 197 -2.42 13.95 4.44
CA ARG A 197 -1.66 12.72 4.71
C ARG A 197 -1.70 11.78 3.50
N GLN A 198 -2.88 11.58 2.90
CA GLN A 198 -3.03 10.76 1.71
C GLN A 198 -2.23 11.31 0.51
N ALA A 199 -2.09 12.65 0.39
CA ALA A 199 -1.25 13.28 -0.62
C ALA A 199 0.23 13.04 -0.38
N ALA A 200 0.69 13.10 0.87
CA ALA A 200 2.06 12.73 1.22
C ALA A 200 2.34 11.26 0.88
N TRP A 201 1.42 10.34 1.20
CA TRP A 201 1.53 8.94 0.79
C TRP A 201 1.63 8.80 -0.73
N ALA A 202 0.74 9.45 -1.48
CA ALA A 202 0.71 9.35 -2.93
C ALA A 202 1.99 9.86 -3.59
N LEU A 203 2.58 10.96 -3.09
CA LEU A 203 3.87 11.45 -3.57
C LEU A 203 5.02 10.50 -3.24
N GLY A 204 5.00 9.88 -2.05
CA GLY A 204 5.96 8.86 -1.65
C GLY A 204 5.88 7.61 -2.54
N SER A 205 4.67 7.17 -2.91
CA SER A 205 4.46 6.04 -3.83
C SER A 205 4.87 6.32 -5.28
N ILE A 206 4.85 7.59 -5.71
CA ILE A 206 5.34 7.96 -7.05
C ILE A 206 6.88 7.93 -7.11
N GLU A 207 7.58 8.05 -5.96
CA GLU A 207 9.04 7.93 -5.84
C GLU A 207 9.84 8.87 -6.78
N ASP A 208 9.32 10.07 -7.07
CA ASP A 208 9.94 11.02 -7.99
C ASP A 208 10.44 12.28 -7.26
N ILE A 209 11.69 12.65 -7.54
CA ILE A 209 12.40 13.80 -6.94
C ILE A 209 11.65 15.14 -7.11
N ALA A 210 10.78 15.28 -8.10
CA ALA A 210 10.00 16.50 -8.30
C ALA A 210 9.01 16.77 -7.14
N ALA A 211 8.73 15.77 -6.30
CA ALA A 211 7.89 15.92 -5.11
C ALA A 211 8.62 16.51 -3.89
N ILE A 212 9.96 16.48 -3.87
CA ILE A 212 10.76 16.80 -2.67
C ILE A 212 10.48 18.22 -2.16
N ASP A 213 10.47 19.22 -3.03
CA ASP A 213 10.22 20.62 -2.62
C ASP A 213 8.81 20.83 -2.01
N ALA A 214 7.83 20.06 -2.46
CA ALA A 214 6.48 20.11 -1.91
C ALA A 214 6.41 19.41 -0.55
N LEU A 215 7.01 18.23 -0.45
CA LEU A 215 7.11 17.44 0.78
C LEU A 215 7.92 18.18 1.87
N ALA A 216 9.07 18.77 1.52
CA ALA A 216 9.90 19.53 2.44
C ALA A 216 9.12 20.66 3.13
N ARG A 217 8.26 21.37 2.40
CA ARG A 217 7.37 22.39 2.98
C ARG A 217 6.29 21.78 3.87
N ALA A 218 5.77 20.61 3.52
CA ALA A 218 4.74 19.90 4.29
C ALA A 218 5.27 19.28 5.60
N LEU A 219 6.59 19.20 5.81
CA LEU A 219 7.15 18.86 7.13
C LEU A 219 6.83 19.89 8.23
N SER A 220 6.28 21.05 7.89
CA SER A 220 5.77 22.03 8.86
C SER A 220 4.25 21.96 9.07
N ASP A 221 3.59 20.87 8.63
CA ASP A 221 2.15 20.71 8.81
C ASP A 221 1.75 20.76 10.30
N PRO A 222 0.62 21.38 10.68
CA PRO A 222 0.17 21.38 12.06
C PRO A 222 -0.14 19.98 12.62
N ASP A 223 -0.51 19.03 11.75
CA ASP A 223 -0.87 17.68 12.14
C ASP A 223 0.35 16.75 12.12
N ALA A 224 0.60 16.05 13.24
CA ALA A 224 1.77 15.19 13.39
C ALA A 224 1.71 13.94 12.50
N ASP A 225 0.52 13.37 12.26
CA ASP A 225 0.36 12.20 11.40
C ASP A 225 0.64 12.58 9.93
N VAL A 226 0.35 13.82 9.52
CA VAL A 226 0.76 14.36 8.21
C VAL A 226 2.27 14.49 8.14
N ARG A 227 2.91 15.12 9.13
CA ARG A 227 4.39 15.28 9.16
C ARG A 227 5.11 13.94 9.15
N GLU A 228 4.60 12.95 9.88
CA GLU A 228 5.11 11.57 9.88
C GLU A 228 5.05 10.98 8.47
N GLN A 229 3.88 11.05 7.81
CA GLN A 229 3.72 10.54 6.45
C GLN A 229 4.60 11.26 5.42
N VAL A 230 4.83 12.56 5.60
CA VAL A 230 5.75 13.34 4.75
C VAL A 230 7.19 12.88 4.94
N ALA A 231 7.63 12.63 6.17
CA ALA A 231 8.96 12.08 6.43
C ALA A 231 9.12 10.68 5.81
N TRP A 232 8.09 9.83 5.88
CA TRP A 232 8.06 8.56 5.16
C TRP A 232 8.21 8.76 3.65
N ALA A 233 7.46 9.68 3.05
CA ALA A 233 7.50 9.92 1.61
C ALA A 233 8.88 10.40 1.12
N LEU A 234 9.55 11.28 1.87
CA LEU A 234 10.92 11.69 1.56
C LEU A 234 11.91 10.52 1.66
N GLY A 235 11.72 9.62 2.63
CA GLY A 235 12.51 8.40 2.76
C GLY A 235 12.30 7.42 1.61
N SER A 236 11.06 7.28 1.11
CA SER A 236 10.72 6.43 -0.04
C SER A 236 11.29 6.94 -1.37
N ILE A 237 11.48 8.25 -1.52
CA ILE A 237 12.12 8.82 -2.73
C ILE A 237 13.63 8.53 -2.76
N GLU A 238 14.25 8.26 -1.61
CA GLU A 238 15.68 7.87 -1.48
C GLU A 238 16.68 8.86 -2.10
N ASP A 239 16.32 10.14 -2.24
CA ASP A 239 17.20 11.17 -2.83
C ASP A 239 17.87 12.05 -1.76
N PRO A 240 19.20 12.32 -1.88
CA PRO A 240 19.94 13.16 -0.94
C PRO A 240 19.39 14.58 -0.74
N SER A 241 18.62 15.12 -1.68
CA SER A 241 17.96 16.42 -1.52
C SER A 241 16.92 16.43 -0.39
N GLY A 242 16.45 15.26 0.04
CA GLY A 242 15.56 15.08 1.20
C GLY A 242 16.26 15.19 2.56
N ILE A 243 17.60 15.16 2.61
CA ILE A 243 18.36 15.09 3.88
C ILE A 243 18.16 16.34 4.74
N GLU A 244 18.34 17.55 4.19
CA GLU A 244 18.23 18.78 4.98
C GLU A 244 16.82 18.94 5.61
N PRO A 245 15.72 18.74 4.85
CA PRO A 245 14.37 18.72 5.44
C PRO A 245 14.22 17.67 6.56
N LEU A 246 14.72 16.45 6.34
CA LEU A 246 14.63 15.35 7.31
C LEU A 246 15.48 15.59 8.58
N VAL A 247 16.65 16.22 8.45
CA VAL A 247 17.48 16.65 9.58
C VAL A 247 16.73 17.67 10.45
N THR A 248 15.87 18.50 9.85
CA THR A 248 14.98 19.37 10.63
C THR A 248 13.89 18.56 11.34
N ALA A 249 13.26 17.61 10.64
CA ALA A 249 12.19 16.77 11.19
C ALA A 249 12.64 15.81 12.30
N ILE A 250 13.92 15.46 12.37
CA ILE A 250 14.45 14.65 13.48
C ILE A 250 14.39 15.36 14.83
N SER A 251 14.15 16.67 14.84
CA SER A 251 13.97 17.49 16.04
C SER A 251 12.49 17.85 16.30
N ASP A 252 11.54 17.18 15.63
CA ASP A 252 10.11 17.43 15.80
C ASP A 252 9.62 17.22 17.24
N SER A 253 8.58 17.95 17.63
CA SER A 253 7.91 17.77 18.92
C SER A 253 7.34 16.36 19.13
N ASP A 254 6.90 15.69 18.07
CA ASP A 254 6.27 14.37 18.11
C ASP A 254 7.31 13.26 17.88
N ALA A 255 7.32 12.25 18.77
CA ALA A 255 8.29 11.17 18.73
C ALA A 255 8.13 10.27 17.48
N LYS A 256 6.92 10.10 16.95
CA LYS A 256 6.71 9.32 15.73
C LYS A 256 7.33 10.01 14.52
N VAL A 257 7.17 11.33 14.43
CA VAL A 257 7.80 12.14 13.36
C VAL A 257 9.33 12.04 13.44
N ARG A 258 9.91 12.20 14.63
CA ARG A 258 11.37 12.04 14.83
C ARG A 258 11.86 10.65 14.44
N SER A 259 11.12 9.61 14.86
CA SER A 259 11.42 8.20 14.55
C SER A 259 11.35 7.95 13.04
N GLN A 260 10.33 8.48 12.38
CA GLN A 260 10.13 8.34 10.94
C GLN A 260 11.18 9.12 10.13
N ALA A 261 11.61 10.29 10.61
CA ALA A 261 12.71 11.04 10.02
C ALA A 261 14.05 10.30 10.14
N ALA A 262 14.31 9.66 11.28
CA ALA A 262 15.48 8.81 11.46
C ALA A 262 15.47 7.60 10.50
N TRP A 263 14.31 6.94 10.34
CA TRP A 263 14.15 5.88 9.33
C TRP A 263 14.43 6.41 7.92
N ALA A 264 13.85 7.55 7.55
CA ALA A 264 14.00 8.13 6.21
C ALA A 264 15.46 8.48 5.87
N LEU A 265 16.20 9.07 6.82
CA LEU A 265 17.63 9.31 6.67
C LEU A 265 18.44 8.02 6.52
N GLY A 266 18.02 6.94 7.19
CA GLY A 266 18.60 5.62 7.03
C GLY A 266 18.33 5.01 5.65
N SER A 267 17.14 5.19 5.10
CA SER A 267 16.77 4.71 3.76
C SER A 267 17.50 5.44 2.64
N ILE A 268 17.79 6.75 2.80
CA ILE A 268 18.59 7.51 1.83
C ILE A 268 20.07 7.03 1.80
N GLU A 269 20.54 6.39 2.89
CA GLU A 269 21.90 5.83 3.02
C GLU A 269 23.05 6.85 2.81
N ASP A 270 22.80 8.15 3.01
CA ASP A 270 23.80 9.21 2.82
C ASP A 270 24.45 9.67 4.15
N ARG A 271 25.77 9.82 4.13
CA ARG A 271 26.60 10.20 5.27
C ARG A 271 26.29 11.59 5.83
N ALA A 272 25.69 12.49 5.05
CA ALA A 272 25.28 13.81 5.52
C ALA A 272 24.23 13.74 6.64
N GLY A 273 23.46 12.64 6.74
CA GLY A 273 22.52 12.40 7.83
C GLY A 273 23.15 11.90 9.14
N VAL A 274 24.39 11.41 9.11
CA VAL A 274 25.05 10.73 10.25
C VAL A 274 25.12 11.61 11.50
N PRO A 275 25.50 12.90 11.45
CA PRO A 275 25.54 13.74 12.66
C PRO A 275 24.19 13.84 13.36
N ALA A 276 23.10 14.02 12.60
CA ALA A 276 21.75 14.11 13.13
C ALA A 276 21.30 12.78 13.75
N LEU A 277 21.63 11.65 13.10
CA LEU A 277 21.30 10.32 13.61
C LEU A 277 22.08 9.97 14.90
N ILE A 278 23.32 10.45 15.05
CA ILE A 278 24.08 10.33 16.30
C ILE A 278 23.37 11.05 17.45
N ASP A 279 22.77 12.21 17.19
CA ASP A 279 21.98 12.92 18.18
C ASP A 279 20.67 12.20 18.50
N ALA A 280 20.03 11.57 17.52
CA ALA A 280 18.83 10.74 17.71
C ALA A 280 19.06 9.53 18.63
N LEU A 281 20.30 9.02 18.74
CA LEU A 281 20.65 7.99 19.72
C LEU A 281 20.54 8.46 21.19
N ARG A 282 20.34 9.76 21.42
CA ARG A 282 20.16 10.36 22.76
C ARG A 282 18.72 10.82 23.00
N ASP A 283 17.80 10.51 22.09
CA ASP A 283 16.40 10.92 22.21
C ASP A 283 15.74 10.34 23.48
N ALA A 284 14.76 11.08 24.03
CA ALA A 284 14.00 10.61 25.18
C ALA A 284 13.19 9.34 24.85
N ASP A 285 12.70 9.24 23.62
CA ASP A 285 11.89 8.13 23.15
C ASP A 285 12.75 6.94 22.66
N PRO A 286 12.54 5.72 23.20
CA PRO A 286 13.33 4.55 22.82
C PRO A 286 13.12 4.12 21.37
N ASP A 287 11.98 4.40 20.74
CA ASP A 287 11.76 4.05 19.34
C ASP A 287 12.57 4.96 18.42
N VAL A 288 12.69 6.25 18.73
CA VAL A 288 13.59 7.17 18.01
C VAL A 288 15.04 6.71 18.12
N ARG A 289 15.51 6.38 19.34
CA ARG A 289 16.88 5.85 19.55
C ARG A 289 17.11 4.55 18.77
N LYS A 290 16.12 3.66 18.76
CA LYS A 290 16.16 2.40 18.00
C LYS A 290 16.28 2.68 16.50
N GLN A 291 15.46 3.57 15.95
CA GLN A 291 15.54 3.91 14.52
C GLN A 291 16.85 4.62 14.16
N GLY A 292 17.35 5.52 15.02
CA GLY A 292 18.66 6.14 14.84
C GLY A 292 19.78 5.09 14.76
N ALA A 293 19.74 4.07 15.64
CA ALA A 293 20.70 2.97 15.59
C ALA A 293 20.58 2.13 14.31
N TRP A 294 19.36 1.84 13.85
CA TRP A 294 19.14 1.14 12.58
C TRP A 294 19.72 1.93 11.40
N ALA A 295 19.36 3.23 11.29
CA ALA A 295 19.79 4.09 10.19
C ALA A 295 21.32 4.22 10.11
N LEU A 296 22.01 4.37 11.26
CA LEU A 296 23.46 4.43 11.31
C LEU A 296 24.12 3.11 10.85
N GLY A 297 23.51 1.97 11.16
CA GLY A 297 23.94 0.66 10.65
C GLY A 297 23.78 0.54 9.14
N SER A 298 22.63 0.97 8.59
CA SER A 298 22.37 0.97 7.15
C SER A 298 23.37 1.82 6.37
N ILE A 299 23.67 3.03 6.86
CA ILE A 299 24.68 3.93 6.26
C ILE A 299 26.09 3.32 6.38
N GLY A 300 26.42 2.73 7.54
CA GLY A 300 27.72 2.11 7.78
C GLY A 300 28.88 3.10 7.85
N ASP A 301 28.67 4.28 8.43
CA ASP A 301 29.74 5.27 8.67
C ASP A 301 30.40 5.09 10.05
N LEU A 302 31.71 4.86 10.06
CA LEU A 302 32.53 4.69 11.27
C LEU A 302 32.48 5.87 12.24
N GLN A 303 32.09 7.07 11.79
CA GLN A 303 31.85 8.21 12.67
C GLN A 303 30.84 7.89 13.79
N ALA A 304 29.91 6.97 13.55
CA ALA A 304 28.88 6.58 14.49
C ALA A 304 29.32 5.55 15.54
N GLN A 305 30.51 4.95 15.39
CA GLN A 305 30.96 3.80 16.20
C GLN A 305 30.87 4.06 17.71
N ASP A 306 31.45 5.15 18.19
CA ASP A 306 31.46 5.48 19.63
C ASP A 306 30.05 5.71 20.18
N ALA A 307 29.18 6.36 19.39
CA ALA A 307 27.81 6.63 19.78
C ALA A 307 27.00 5.33 19.87
N LEU A 308 27.21 4.40 18.93
CA LEU A 308 26.58 3.08 18.93
C LEU A 308 27.08 2.19 20.07
N ILE A 309 28.36 2.27 20.47
CA ILE A 309 28.89 1.57 21.67
C ILE A 309 28.17 2.05 22.95
N VAL A 310 27.83 3.33 23.03
CA VAL A 310 27.02 3.87 24.13
C VAL A 310 25.58 3.34 24.03
N ALA A 311 24.95 3.39 22.85
CA ALA A 311 23.59 2.89 22.63
C ALA A 311 23.45 1.36 22.86
N ALA A 312 24.52 0.58 22.68
CA ALA A 312 24.56 -0.84 23.03
C ALA A 312 24.34 -1.12 24.53
N LYS A 313 24.43 -0.08 25.38
CA LYS A 313 24.18 -0.13 26.83
C LYS A 313 22.86 0.55 27.23
N ASP A 314 22.01 0.92 26.26
CA ASP A 314 20.74 1.59 26.49
C ASP A 314 19.81 0.83 27.46
N PRO A 315 19.00 1.49 28.30
CA PRO A 315 18.02 0.81 29.15
C PRO A 315 17.02 -0.05 28.36
N ALA A 316 16.60 0.38 27.16
CA ALA A 316 15.67 -0.35 26.32
C ALA A 316 16.37 -1.50 25.57
N ALA A 317 15.85 -2.72 25.72
CA ALA A 317 16.43 -3.91 25.10
C ALA A 317 16.37 -3.87 23.56
N THR A 318 15.35 -3.23 22.99
CA THR A 318 15.21 -3.02 21.55
C THR A 318 16.34 -2.17 20.99
N VAL A 319 16.66 -1.05 21.64
CA VAL A 319 17.77 -0.15 21.28
C VAL A 319 19.10 -0.87 21.38
N ARG A 320 19.37 -1.60 22.49
CA ARG A 320 20.63 -2.36 22.65
C ARG A 320 20.86 -3.35 21.52
N ARG A 321 19.83 -4.14 21.17
CA ARG A 321 19.93 -5.11 20.07
C ARG A 321 20.21 -4.42 18.74
N GLN A 322 19.52 -3.32 18.48
CA GLN A 322 19.68 -2.59 17.23
C GLN A 322 21.08 -1.97 17.11
N ALA A 323 21.60 -1.38 18.18
CA ALA A 323 22.94 -0.81 18.21
C ALA A 323 24.04 -1.87 18.05
N ILE A 324 23.86 -3.06 18.64
CA ILE A 324 24.80 -4.18 18.45
C ILE A 324 24.79 -4.66 17.00
N TRP A 325 23.62 -4.78 16.37
CA TRP A 325 23.54 -5.09 14.94
C TRP A 325 24.27 -4.05 14.10
N ALA A 326 23.99 -2.76 14.33
CA ALA A 326 24.62 -1.66 13.59
C ALA A 326 26.15 -1.62 13.73
N LEU A 327 26.69 -1.96 14.91
CA LEU A 327 28.13 -2.12 15.10
C LEU A 327 28.72 -3.27 14.27
N GLY A 328 27.96 -4.35 14.08
CA GLY A 328 28.35 -5.45 13.19
C GLY A 328 28.46 -4.99 11.74
N GLU A 329 27.48 -4.24 11.24
CA GLU A 329 27.47 -3.71 9.87
C GLU A 329 28.65 -2.74 9.60
N LEU A 330 29.09 -2.00 10.63
CA LEU A 330 30.25 -1.12 10.55
C LEU A 330 31.59 -1.85 10.42
N ASP A 331 31.73 -3.02 11.06
CA ASP A 331 32.96 -3.82 11.01
C ASP A 331 33.12 -4.56 9.68
N GLU A 332 32.05 -4.69 8.88
CA GLU A 332 32.05 -5.39 7.59
C GLU A 332 32.36 -4.48 6.38
N ARG A 333 32.39 -3.15 6.53
CA ARG A 333 32.63 -2.15 5.47
C ARG A 333 34.01 -1.49 5.55
#